data_AF-A0A0K2ZJ07-F1
#
_entry.id   AF-A0A0K2ZJ07-F1
#
_cell.length_a   1.000
_cell.length_b   1.000
_cell.length_c   1.000
_cell.angle_alpha   90.00
_cell.angle_beta   90.00
_cell.angle_gamma   90.00
#
_symmetry.space_group_name_H-M   'P 1'
#
loop_
_entity.id
_entity.type
_entity.pdbx_description
1 polymer ?
#
loop_
_entity_poly.entity_id
_entity_poly.type
_entity_poly.pdbx_seq_one_letter_code
_entity_poly.pdbx_strand_id
1 'polypeptide(L)'
;MRPSTSAPCARRLGSTTVTALPVNQAAAALGVPCGTLRRWLREGCPAVTRGRRGRGQAALVDPAQVLQWREAGERDRIYLELAGAVPAVIAQAACESMRMAGGIDKRRLAGVQAATWYVATNAVLDHLRERCPAVPELADVPEEIEQLRKIAR
;
A
#
# COMPACT_ATOMS: atom_id res chain seq x y z
N MET A 1 -29.01 14.38 -56.69
CA MET A 1 -28.15 13.20 -56.41
C MET A 1 -27.03 13.63 -55.46
N ARG A 2 -26.90 13.01 -54.28
CA ARG A 2 -25.64 12.97 -53.50
C ARG A 2 -24.71 11.91 -54.13
N PRO A 3 -23.39 11.93 -53.89
CA PRO A 3 -22.81 11.20 -52.74
C PRO A 3 -21.67 11.98 -52.03
N SER A 4 -21.53 11.86 -50.70
CA SER A 4 -20.58 10.98 -49.95
C SER A 4 -19.18 11.62 -49.81
N THR A 5 -18.76 12.17 -48.67
CA THR A 5 -18.33 11.53 -47.39
C THR A 5 -17.04 10.70 -47.51
N SER A 6 -15.93 11.23 -46.97
CA SER A 6 -14.94 10.40 -46.26
C SER A 6 -14.21 11.22 -45.20
N ALA A 7 -14.39 10.82 -43.95
CA ALA A 7 -13.77 11.36 -42.75
C ALA A 7 -12.27 10.98 -42.65
N PRO A 8 -11.45 11.77 -41.95
CA PRO A 8 -10.16 11.30 -41.47
C PRO A 8 -10.34 10.32 -40.30
N CYS A 9 -9.59 9.22 -40.40
CA CYS A 9 -9.47 8.15 -39.44
C CYS A 9 -8.79 8.66 -38.15
N ALA A 10 -9.59 9.07 -37.17
CA ALA A 10 -9.12 9.32 -35.81
C ALA A 10 -9.15 8.00 -35.02
N ARG A 11 -7.95 7.46 -34.85
CA ARG A 11 -7.57 6.38 -33.95
C ARG A 11 -8.22 6.56 -32.57
N ARG A 12 -9.19 5.70 -32.21
CA ARG A 12 -9.74 5.61 -30.84
C ARG A 12 -8.65 5.10 -29.90
N LEU A 13 -8.05 6.02 -29.14
CA LEU A 13 -7.44 5.66 -27.87
C LEU A 13 -8.58 5.27 -26.91
N GLY A 14 -8.41 4.14 -26.23
CA GLY A 14 -9.40 3.60 -25.29
C GLY A 14 -9.84 4.67 -24.29
N SER A 15 -11.09 5.10 -24.41
CA SER A 15 -11.70 6.02 -23.47
C SER A 15 -12.03 5.25 -22.20
N THR A 16 -11.18 5.35 -21.18
CA THR A 16 -11.67 5.24 -19.80
C THR A 16 -12.68 6.37 -19.64
N THR A 17 -13.98 6.06 -19.71
CA THR A 17 -15.05 7.04 -19.57
C THR A 17 -15.02 7.61 -18.17
N VAL A 18 -14.33 8.73 -17.99
CA VAL A 18 -14.36 9.54 -16.76
C VAL A 18 -15.81 9.92 -16.53
N THR A 19 -16.47 9.24 -15.59
CA THR A 19 -17.88 9.50 -15.26
C THR A 19 -17.91 10.53 -14.15
N ALA A 20 -17.82 11.81 -14.54
CA ALA A 20 -17.83 12.92 -13.60
C ALA A 20 -19.25 13.12 -13.03
N LEU A 21 -19.52 12.56 -11.85
CA LEU A 21 -20.83 12.63 -11.19
C LEU A 21 -20.83 13.67 -10.06
N PRO A 22 -21.93 14.39 -9.82
CA PRO A 22 -22.06 15.22 -8.63
C PRO A 22 -22.01 14.35 -7.37
N VAL A 23 -21.47 14.91 -6.27
CA VAL A 23 -21.22 14.20 -5.00
C VAL A 23 -22.38 13.29 -4.55
N ASN A 24 -23.63 13.72 -4.66
CA ASN A 24 -24.77 12.91 -4.24
C ASN A 24 -24.96 11.66 -5.11
N GLN A 25 -24.77 11.78 -6.43
CA GLN A 25 -24.89 10.65 -7.36
C GLN A 25 -23.66 9.73 -7.27
N ALA A 26 -22.47 10.31 -7.11
CA ALA A 26 -21.25 9.54 -6.87
C ALA A 26 -21.33 8.73 -5.56
N ALA A 27 -21.87 9.32 -4.49
CA ALA A 27 -22.09 8.65 -3.21
C ALA A 27 -23.07 7.48 -3.35
N ALA A 28 -24.17 7.67 -4.08
CA ALA A 28 -25.12 6.59 -4.39
C ALA A 28 -24.47 5.48 -5.23
N ALA A 29 -23.69 5.82 -6.25
CA ALA A 29 -22.97 4.85 -7.08
C ALA A 29 -21.92 4.05 -6.31
N LEU A 30 -21.30 4.66 -5.30
CA LEU A 30 -20.32 4.02 -4.40
C LEU A 30 -20.98 3.28 -3.21
N GLY A 31 -22.30 3.41 -3.02
CA GLY A 31 -23.00 2.83 -1.87
C GLY A 31 -22.61 3.43 -0.52
N VAL A 32 -22.12 4.68 -0.48
CA VAL A 32 -21.66 5.35 0.74
C VAL A 32 -22.49 6.60 1.08
N PRO A 33 -22.58 6.99 2.36
CA PRO A 33 -23.23 8.25 2.72
C PRO A 33 -22.51 9.46 2.12
N CYS A 34 -23.28 10.47 1.66
CA CYS A 34 -22.72 11.72 1.13
C CYS A 34 -21.76 12.42 2.09
N GLY A 35 -22.01 12.32 3.41
CA GLY A 35 -21.12 12.86 4.44
C GLY A 35 -19.73 12.21 4.44
N THR A 36 -19.67 10.90 4.22
CA THR A 36 -18.44 10.12 4.11
C THR A 36 -17.66 10.53 2.86
N LEU A 37 -18.32 10.63 1.71
CA LEU A 37 -17.65 11.07 0.49
C LEU A 37 -17.12 12.51 0.62
N ARG A 38 -17.88 13.43 1.23
CA ARG A 38 -17.39 14.80 1.52
C ARG A 38 -16.24 14.83 2.51
N ARG A 39 -16.16 13.87 3.43
CA ARG A 39 -15.01 13.72 4.33
C ARG A 39 -13.79 13.25 3.55
N TRP A 40 -13.90 12.20 2.74
CA TRP A 40 -12.80 11.71 1.91
C TRP A 40 -12.25 12.78 0.96
N LEU A 41 -13.12 13.59 0.36
CA LEU A 41 -12.68 14.73 -0.48
C LEU A 41 -11.85 15.77 0.29
N ARG A 42 -12.08 15.94 1.60
CA ARG A 42 -11.24 16.81 2.45
C ARG A 42 -9.92 16.15 2.86
N GLU A 43 -9.90 14.83 2.94
CA GLU A 43 -8.72 14.01 3.26
C GLU A 43 -7.80 13.79 2.03
N GLY A 44 -8.16 14.30 0.86
CA GLY A 44 -7.32 14.26 -0.34
C GLY A 44 -7.81 13.30 -1.43
N CYS A 45 -9.01 12.74 -1.31
CA CYS A 45 -9.62 11.92 -2.36
C CYS A 45 -9.74 12.71 -3.69
N PRO A 46 -9.38 12.10 -4.83
CA PRO A 46 -9.37 12.78 -6.13
C PRO A 46 -10.77 13.27 -6.53
N ALA A 47 -10.84 14.52 -7.00
CA ALA A 47 -12.05 15.12 -7.57
C ALA A 47 -11.75 15.59 -9.00
N VAL A 48 -12.64 15.27 -9.94
CA VAL A 48 -12.54 15.67 -11.36
C VAL A 48 -12.65 17.19 -11.49
N THR A 49 -13.57 17.79 -10.75
CA THR A 49 -13.70 19.25 -10.64
C THR A 49 -13.95 19.62 -9.19
N ARG A 50 -13.09 20.47 -8.61
CA ARG A 50 -13.34 21.08 -7.30
C ARG A 50 -14.48 22.09 -7.45
N GLY A 51 -15.61 21.83 -6.78
CA GLY A 51 -16.75 22.73 -6.77
C GLY A 51 -16.38 24.11 -6.19
N ARG A 52 -16.98 25.17 -6.71
CA ARG A 52 -16.82 26.55 -6.21
C ARG A 52 -18.07 26.98 -5.44
N ARG A 53 -17.97 28.06 -4.65
CA ARG A 53 -19.15 28.69 -4.02
C ARG A 53 -20.03 29.34 -5.11
N GLY A 54 -21.27 28.87 -5.25
CA GLY A 54 -22.26 29.41 -6.20
C GLY A 54 -23.27 28.35 -6.64
N ARG A 55 -24.48 28.76 -7.07
CA ARG A 55 -25.45 27.82 -7.68
C ARG A 55 -24.84 27.22 -8.95
N GLY A 56 -24.96 25.89 -9.11
CA GLY A 56 -24.46 25.15 -10.28
C GLY A 56 -22.98 24.78 -10.25
N GLN A 57 -22.23 25.14 -9.19
CA GLN A 57 -20.79 24.88 -9.07
C GLN A 57 -20.49 23.63 -8.20
N ALA A 58 -21.24 22.56 -8.41
CA ALA A 58 -21.09 21.33 -7.63
C ALA A 58 -19.75 20.63 -7.93
N ALA A 59 -19.11 20.05 -6.91
CA ALA A 59 -17.94 19.21 -7.12
C ALA A 59 -18.31 17.95 -7.89
N LEU A 60 -17.51 17.62 -8.91
CA LEU A 60 -17.67 16.42 -9.71
C LEU A 60 -16.61 15.40 -9.31
N VAL A 61 -17.06 14.16 -9.11
CA VAL A 61 -16.28 13.05 -8.59
C VAL A 61 -16.47 11.88 -9.53
N ASP A 62 -15.37 11.20 -9.84
CA ASP A 62 -15.38 9.95 -10.59
C ASP A 62 -15.32 8.77 -9.60
N PRO A 63 -16.40 7.96 -9.47
CA PRO A 63 -16.41 6.82 -8.57
C PRO A 63 -15.24 5.84 -8.76
N ALA A 64 -14.79 5.64 -10.00
CA ALA A 64 -13.67 4.72 -10.28
C ALA A 64 -12.35 5.22 -9.67
N GLN A 65 -12.10 6.53 -9.76
CA GLN A 65 -10.91 7.15 -9.15
C GLN A 65 -10.99 7.14 -7.61
N VAL A 66 -12.18 7.29 -7.04
CA VAL A 66 -12.39 7.18 -5.59
C VAL A 66 -12.06 5.76 -5.11
N LEU A 67 -12.52 4.73 -5.83
CA LEU A 67 -12.21 3.33 -5.51
C LEU A 67 -10.70 3.06 -5.61
N GLN A 68 -10.04 3.51 -6.68
CA GLN A 68 -8.59 3.36 -6.82
C GLN A 68 -7.82 4.05 -5.69
N TRP A 69 -8.24 5.26 -5.29
CA TRP A 69 -7.65 5.96 -4.15
C TRP A 69 -7.86 5.22 -2.82
N ARG A 70 -9.05 4.64 -2.61
CA ARG A 70 -9.35 3.82 -1.43
C ARG A 70 -8.50 2.56 -1.39
N GLU A 71 -8.39 1.86 -2.51
CA GLU A 71 -7.55 0.66 -2.63
C GLU A 71 -6.07 0.97 -2.40
N ALA A 72 -5.57 2.10 -2.92
CA ALA A 72 -4.20 2.53 -2.68
C ALA A 72 -3.94 2.74 -1.18
N GLY A 73 -4.84 3.47 -0.48
CA GLY A 73 -4.71 3.69 0.97
C GLY A 73 -4.83 2.40 1.80
N GLU A 74 -5.66 1.45 1.38
CA GLU A 74 -5.75 0.13 2.01
C GLU A 74 -4.47 -0.69 1.82
N ARG A 75 -3.92 -0.69 0.60
CA ARG A 75 -2.65 -1.38 0.28
C ARG A 75 -1.50 -0.82 1.12
N ASP A 76 -1.39 0.51 1.21
CA ASP A 76 -0.38 1.16 2.05
C ASP A 76 -0.52 0.75 3.52
N ARG A 77 -1.75 0.68 4.06
CA ARG A 77 -1.99 0.19 5.42
C ARG A 77 -1.49 -1.24 5.62
N ILE A 78 -1.77 -2.14 4.67
CA ILE A 78 -1.33 -3.54 4.72
C ILE A 78 0.20 -3.63 4.69
N TYR A 79 0.86 -2.83 3.83
CA TYR A 79 2.33 -2.80 3.78
C TYR A 79 2.95 -2.32 5.09
N LEU A 80 2.37 -1.29 5.72
CA LEU A 80 2.82 -0.79 7.01
C LEU A 80 2.60 -1.80 8.15
N GLU A 81 1.46 -2.48 8.16
CA GLU A 81 1.16 -3.54 9.13
C GLU A 81 2.15 -4.70 8.99
N LEU A 82 2.42 -5.13 7.76
CA LEU A 82 3.40 -6.17 7.49
C LEU A 82 4.81 -5.74 7.89
N ALA A 83 5.22 -4.50 7.58
CA ALA A 83 6.52 -3.97 7.97
C ALA A 83 6.72 -3.96 9.50
N GLY A 84 5.65 -3.69 10.26
CA GLY A 84 5.70 -3.77 11.73
C GLY A 84 5.83 -5.21 12.27
N ALA A 85 5.23 -6.18 11.60
CA ALA A 85 5.21 -7.58 12.07
C ALA A 85 6.43 -8.41 11.64
N VAL A 86 6.97 -8.17 10.44
CA VAL A 86 8.03 -8.97 9.81
C VAL A 86 9.28 -9.15 10.69
N PRO A 87 9.86 -8.10 11.31
CA PRO A 87 11.07 -8.26 12.12
C PRO A 87 10.90 -9.27 13.26
N ALA A 88 9.76 -9.27 13.93
CA ALA A 88 9.46 -10.18 15.02
C ALA A 88 9.25 -11.63 14.53
N VAL A 89 8.52 -11.82 13.43
CA VAL A 89 8.28 -13.15 12.84
C VAL A 89 9.59 -13.81 12.41
N ILE A 90 10.47 -13.06 11.73
CA ILE A 90 11.78 -13.59 11.31
C ILE A 90 12.65 -13.89 12.54
N ALA A 91 12.58 -13.06 13.60
CA ALA A 91 13.35 -13.30 14.82
C ALA A 91 12.92 -14.60 15.51
N GLN A 92 11.62 -14.84 15.61
CA GLN A 92 11.07 -16.09 16.14
C GLN A 92 11.52 -17.29 15.32
N ALA A 93 11.43 -17.21 13.99
CA ALA A 93 11.88 -18.28 13.09
C ALA A 93 13.38 -18.55 13.22
N ALA A 94 14.21 -17.52 13.36
CA ALA A 94 15.66 -17.65 13.58
C ALA A 94 15.96 -18.39 14.90
N CYS A 95 15.26 -18.02 15.98
CA CYS A 95 15.38 -18.70 17.27
C CYS A 95 14.88 -20.15 17.23
N GLU A 96 13.75 -20.40 16.59
CA GLU A 96 13.19 -21.74 16.47
C GLU A 96 14.10 -22.66 15.65
N SER A 97 14.63 -22.17 14.53
CA SER A 97 15.60 -22.92 13.71
C SER A 97 16.87 -23.26 14.50
N MET A 98 17.34 -22.38 15.38
CA MET A 98 18.47 -22.65 16.28
C MET A 98 18.13 -23.74 17.30
N ARG A 99 16.93 -23.71 17.88
CA ARG A 99 16.47 -24.74 18.84
C ARG A 99 16.36 -26.11 18.19
N MET A 100 15.88 -26.15 16.95
CA MET A 100 15.72 -27.40 16.19
C MET A 100 17.04 -27.98 15.68
N ALA A 101 18.09 -27.16 15.58
CA ALA A 101 19.38 -27.63 15.10
C ALA A 101 20.07 -28.54 16.13
N GLY A 102 20.32 -29.79 15.74
CA GLY A 102 21.23 -30.69 16.43
C GLY A 102 22.68 -30.40 16.06
N GLY A 103 23.60 -30.47 17.02
CA GLY A 103 25.04 -30.31 16.75
C GLY A 103 25.82 -29.63 17.88
N ILE A 104 27.14 -29.67 17.76
CA ILE A 104 28.09 -29.26 18.81
C ILE A 104 28.34 -27.73 18.78
N ASP A 105 28.21 -27.07 17.62
CA ASP A 105 28.57 -25.65 17.43
C ASP A 105 27.38 -24.66 17.52
N LYS A 106 26.63 -24.72 18.62
CA LYS A 106 25.48 -23.83 18.85
C LYS A 106 25.84 -22.34 18.88
N ARG A 107 27.05 -21.98 19.35
CA ARG A 107 27.53 -20.59 19.37
C ARG A 107 27.67 -20.01 17.97
N ARG A 108 28.33 -20.75 17.08
CA ARG A 108 28.52 -20.34 15.68
C ARG A 108 27.19 -20.22 14.97
N LEU A 109 26.29 -21.18 15.19
CA LEU A 109 24.95 -21.15 14.63
C LEU A 109 24.13 -19.94 15.11
N ALA A 110 24.19 -19.58 16.40
CA ALA A 110 23.48 -18.42 16.93
C ALA A 110 23.95 -17.11 16.25
N GLY A 111 25.26 -16.96 16.01
CA GLY A 111 25.79 -15.82 15.27
C GLY A 111 25.31 -15.76 13.82
N VAL A 112 25.28 -16.91 13.13
CA VAL A 112 24.73 -17.02 11.77
C VAL A 112 23.25 -16.68 11.73
N GLN A 113 22.46 -17.13 12.70
CA GLN A 113 21.02 -16.84 12.77
C GLN A 113 20.74 -15.36 13.05
N ALA A 114 21.51 -14.72 13.94
CA ALA A 114 21.40 -13.28 14.18
C ALA A 114 21.73 -12.47 12.91
N ALA A 115 22.76 -12.86 12.15
CA ALA A 115 23.09 -12.23 10.86
C ALA A 115 22.01 -12.49 9.80
N THR A 116 21.47 -13.71 9.75
CA THR A 116 20.39 -14.10 8.83
C THR A 116 19.14 -13.27 9.08
N TRP A 117 18.76 -13.07 10.35
CA TRP A 117 17.65 -12.19 10.71
C TRP A 117 17.85 -10.77 10.16
N TYR A 118 19.04 -10.19 10.35
CA TYR A 118 19.32 -8.83 9.89
C TYR A 118 19.20 -8.70 8.37
N VAL A 119 19.81 -9.64 7.62
CA VAL A 119 19.78 -9.62 6.15
C VAL A 119 18.36 -9.86 5.62
N ALA A 120 17.66 -10.87 6.14
CA ALA A 120 16.31 -11.21 5.69
C ALA A 120 15.30 -10.09 6.01
N THR A 121 15.39 -9.51 7.20
CA THR A 121 14.50 -8.41 7.61
C THR A 121 14.70 -7.19 6.73
N ASN A 122 15.95 -6.75 6.51
CA ASN A 122 16.22 -5.60 5.65
C ASN A 122 15.78 -5.86 4.20
N ALA A 123 16.04 -7.05 3.64
CA ALA A 123 15.61 -7.39 2.29
C ALA A 123 14.08 -7.33 2.11
N VAL A 124 13.32 -7.80 3.11
CA VAL A 124 11.85 -7.69 3.08
C VAL A 124 11.42 -6.23 3.22
N LEU A 125 11.98 -5.48 4.17
CA LEU A 125 11.63 -4.06 4.35
C LEU A 125 11.99 -3.20 3.12
N ASP A 126 13.12 -3.48 2.45
CA ASP A 126 13.50 -2.86 1.18
C ASP A 126 12.43 -3.11 0.12
N HIS A 127 12.00 -4.37 -0.03
CA HIS A 127 10.96 -4.76 -0.98
C HIS A 127 9.60 -4.09 -0.69
N LEU A 128 9.26 -3.89 0.58
CA LEU A 128 8.06 -3.16 0.98
C LEU A 128 8.20 -1.66 0.71
N ARG A 129 9.37 -1.06 0.93
CA ARG A 129 9.66 0.35 0.64
C ARG A 129 9.55 0.70 -0.84
N GLU A 130 9.90 -0.22 -1.74
CA GLU A 130 9.69 -0.06 -3.19
C GLU A 130 8.20 0.15 -3.56
N ARG A 131 7.28 -0.39 -2.75
CA ARG A 131 5.81 -0.31 -2.97
C ARG A 131 5.16 0.78 -2.15
N CYS A 132 5.64 0.98 -0.92
CA CYS A 132 5.13 1.96 0.02
C CYS A 132 6.32 2.73 0.65
N PRO A 133 6.67 3.92 0.13
CA PRO A 133 7.79 4.72 0.65
C PRO A 133 7.66 5.15 2.11
N ALA A 134 6.47 5.03 2.70
CA ALA A 134 6.19 5.33 4.10
C ALA A 134 6.66 4.22 5.07
N VAL A 135 7.08 3.06 4.56
CA VAL A 135 7.60 1.97 5.39
C VAL A 135 8.90 2.43 6.08
N PRO A 136 8.98 2.35 7.42
CA PRO A 136 10.14 2.83 8.17
C PRO A 136 11.37 1.93 7.98
N GLU A 137 12.54 2.47 8.31
CA GLU A 137 13.76 1.67 8.49
C GLU A 137 13.65 0.80 9.75
N LEU A 138 14.48 -0.25 9.79
CA LEU A 138 14.59 -1.12 10.95
C LEU A 138 15.14 -0.32 12.15
N ALA A 139 14.25 0.06 13.08
CA ALA A 139 14.62 0.87 14.23
C ALA A 139 15.19 0.04 15.39
N ASP A 140 14.51 -1.07 15.72
CA ASP A 140 14.80 -1.84 16.93
C ASP A 140 15.16 -3.29 16.62
N VAL A 141 16.08 -3.83 17.42
CA VAL A 141 16.46 -5.25 17.39
C VAL A 141 15.60 -5.99 18.42
N PRO A 142 14.84 -7.03 18.02
CA PRO A 142 14.07 -7.84 18.96
C PRO A 142 14.97 -8.52 20.01
N GLU A 143 14.44 -8.70 21.22
CA GLU A 143 15.15 -9.30 22.36
C GLU A 143 15.72 -10.68 22.01
N GLU A 144 14.97 -11.46 21.24
CA GLU A 144 15.35 -12.78 20.74
C GLU A 144 16.69 -12.75 20.00
N ILE A 145 16.91 -11.72 19.17
CA ILE A 145 18.13 -11.55 18.41
C ILE A 145 19.27 -11.07 19.30
N GLU A 146 18.98 -10.22 20.29
CA GLU A 146 19.97 -9.87 21.31
C GLU A 146 20.46 -11.10 22.07
N GLN A 147 19.55 -12.03 22.41
CA GLN A 147 19.89 -13.29 23.06
C GLN A 147 20.78 -14.16 22.15
N LEU A 148 20.47 -14.28 20.86
CA LEU A 148 21.33 -14.98 19.90
C LEU A 148 22.73 -14.36 19.82
N ARG A 149 22.83 -13.03 19.79
CA ARG A 149 24.13 -12.32 19.80
C ARG A 149 24.91 -12.55 21.08
N LYS A 150 24.24 -12.69 22.23
CA LYS A 150 24.88 -13.04 23.52
C LYS A 150 25.42 -14.48 23.51
N ILE A 151 24.70 -15.44 22.92
CA ILE A 151 25.14 -16.84 22.80
C ILE A 151 26.36 -16.98 21.88
N ALA A 152 26.46 -16.12 20.87
CA ALA A 152 27.56 -16.14 19.90
C ALA A 152 28.88 -15.52 20.41
N ARG A 153 28.84 -14.77 21.52
CA ARG A 153 30.03 -14.22 22.20
C ARG A 153 30.64 -15.25 23.14
#